data_AF-A0A8J3IPL9-F1
#
_entry.id   AF-A0A8J3IPL9-F1
#
_cell.length_a   1.000
_cell.length_b   1.000
_cell.length_c   1.000
_cell.angle_alpha   90.00
_cell.angle_beta   90.00
_cell.angle_gamma   90.00
#
_symmetry.space_group_name_H-M   'P 1'
#
loop_
_entity.id
_entity.type
_entity.pdbx_description
1 polymer ?
#
loop_
_entity_poly.entity_id
_entity_poly.type
_entity_poly.pdbx_seq_one_letter_code
_entity_poly.pdbx_strand_id
1 'polypeptide(L)'
;MQQTMSRPQPNMPPNSQNGGPARTQSLIITAITLFALSGLIIGFAVGAVTRPKQAAQPTAAPTVNPVAQKSQPTTAPKTEPQPLGCPIIDQSDNVGVADGTTIHTFQIHAVDKSGKCAQSGKAIEAPGITCKLWLSKSTDDALKGTAAVGTNIKAIPQPIKGEVENSLTFTDSQHSQTQMCDDKGHGFWKFSVSPTAKSGDYWLVVLADWDGKFYNLSWVPFKINAN
;
A
#
# COMPACT_ATOMS: atom_id res chain seq x y z
N MET A 1 51.26 -46.60 -19.70
CA MET A 1 50.75 -45.78 -20.83
C MET A 1 49.70 -44.83 -20.25
N GLN A 2 50.08 -43.58 -19.97
CA GLN A 2 49.20 -42.55 -19.42
C GLN A 2 48.92 -41.54 -20.55
N GLN A 3 47.64 -41.23 -20.80
CA GLN A 3 47.24 -40.20 -21.75
C GLN A 3 46.73 -38.98 -20.97
N THR A 4 47.44 -37.87 -21.13
CA THR A 4 47.10 -36.54 -20.62
C THR A 4 46.22 -35.84 -21.66
N MET A 5 44.98 -35.49 -21.32
CA MET A 5 44.11 -34.69 -22.17
C MET A 5 44.32 -33.19 -21.90
N SER A 6 44.80 -32.47 -22.91
CA SER A 6 44.93 -31.01 -22.94
C SER A 6 43.60 -30.36 -23.34
N ARG A 7 43.08 -29.44 -22.53
CA ARG A 7 41.83 -28.71 -22.77
C ARG A 7 42.11 -27.37 -23.49
N PRO A 8 41.30 -26.95 -24.48
CA PRO A 8 41.49 -25.70 -25.20
C PRO A 8 40.99 -24.46 -24.43
N GLN A 9 41.74 -23.35 -24.52
CA GLN A 9 41.35 -22.01 -24.05
C GLN A 9 40.50 -21.28 -25.10
N PRO A 10 39.40 -20.61 -24.72
CA PRO A 10 38.71 -19.64 -25.57
C PRO A 10 39.32 -18.23 -25.42
N ASN A 11 39.71 -17.66 -26.56
CA ASN A 11 40.08 -16.26 -26.77
C ASN A 11 39.08 -15.26 -26.15
N MET A 12 39.58 -14.32 -25.36
CA MET A 12 38.90 -13.05 -25.07
C MET A 12 39.37 -11.96 -26.06
N PRO A 13 38.47 -11.17 -26.66
CA PRO A 13 38.84 -9.91 -27.28
C PRO A 13 38.92 -8.76 -26.25
N PRO A 14 39.73 -7.73 -26.53
CA PRO A 14 40.05 -6.66 -25.58
C PRO A 14 38.93 -5.61 -25.46
N ASN A 15 38.77 -5.16 -24.23
CA ASN A 15 38.10 -3.94 -23.82
C ASN A 15 38.95 -2.72 -24.22
N SER A 16 38.40 -1.78 -25.01
CA SER A 16 38.74 -0.35 -24.87
C SER A 16 37.80 0.58 -25.69
N GLN A 17 37.29 1.58 -24.98
CA GLN A 17 37.09 2.99 -25.38
C GLN A 17 36.15 3.34 -26.55
N ASN A 18 35.01 3.94 -26.17
CA ASN A 18 34.43 5.14 -26.78
C ASN A 18 33.54 5.78 -25.68
N GLY A 19 33.75 7.00 -25.17
CA GLY A 19 34.26 8.19 -25.84
C GLY A 19 33.11 8.93 -26.54
N GLY A 20 32.14 9.46 -25.79
CA GLY A 20 31.06 10.28 -26.36
C GLY A 20 30.33 11.13 -25.31
N PRO A 21 30.06 12.43 -25.56
CA PRO A 21 29.91 13.45 -24.51
C PRO A 21 28.47 13.94 -24.27
N ALA A 22 28.18 14.30 -23.02
CA ALA A 22 27.44 15.50 -22.58
C ALA A 22 26.20 15.98 -23.37
N ARG A 23 25.30 15.09 -23.84
CA ARG A 23 23.98 15.51 -24.39
C ARG A 23 22.77 15.22 -23.49
N THR A 24 22.86 14.22 -22.62
CA THR A 24 21.69 13.79 -21.83
C THR A 24 21.44 14.67 -20.60
N GLN A 25 22.49 15.29 -20.04
CA GLN A 25 22.35 16.15 -18.86
C GLN A 25 21.68 17.50 -19.18
N SER A 26 21.83 18.03 -20.40
CA SER A 26 21.23 19.33 -20.77
C SER A 26 19.71 19.27 -20.95
N LEU A 27 19.16 18.10 -21.31
CA LEU A 27 17.71 17.90 -21.47
C LEU A 27 16.97 17.87 -20.12
N ILE A 28 17.58 17.29 -19.08
CA ILE A 28 16.98 17.17 -17.76
C ILE A 28 16.88 18.55 -17.08
N ILE A 29 17.92 19.38 -17.20
CA ILE A 29 17.95 20.72 -16.59
C ILE A 29 16.85 21.63 -17.19
N THR A 30 16.62 21.55 -18.50
CA THR A 30 15.62 22.37 -19.20
C THR A 30 14.18 22.00 -18.79
N ALA A 31 13.91 20.71 -18.59
CA ALA A 31 12.59 20.22 -18.15
C ALA A 31 12.24 20.63 -16.71
N ILE A 32 13.22 20.60 -15.79
CA ILE A 32 13.03 21.03 -14.40
C ILE A 32 12.75 22.54 -14.32
N THR A 33 13.46 23.36 -15.11
CA THR A 33 13.21 24.82 -15.14
C THR A 33 11.84 25.20 -15.69
N LEU A 34 11.33 24.48 -16.70
CA LEU A 34 10.01 24.76 -17.27
C LEU A 34 8.87 24.33 -16.34
N PHE A 35 9.04 23.25 -15.57
CA PHE A 35 8.06 22.81 -14.57
C PHE A 35 7.99 23.75 -13.36
N ALA A 36 9.13 24.37 -12.97
CA ALA A 36 9.14 25.35 -11.89
C ALA A 36 8.46 26.69 -12.25
N LEU A 37 8.50 27.11 -13.53
CA LEU A 37 7.84 28.35 -13.96
C LEU A 37 6.31 28.23 -14.04
N SER A 38 5.76 27.05 -14.35
CA SER A 38 4.31 26.85 -14.47
C SER A 38 3.58 26.74 -13.12
N GLY A 39 4.29 26.49 -12.02
CA GLY A 39 3.72 26.47 -10.67
C GLY A 39 3.53 27.85 -10.03
N LEU A 40 4.19 28.90 -10.54
CA LEU A 40 4.22 30.21 -9.87
C LEU A 40 2.99 31.10 -10.16
N ILE A 41 2.19 30.76 -11.19
CA ILE A 41 1.04 31.59 -11.62
C ILE A 41 -0.27 31.18 -10.91
N ILE A 42 -0.34 30.01 -10.28
CA ILE A 42 -1.60 29.44 -9.75
C ILE A 42 -1.80 29.70 -8.24
N GLY A 43 -0.82 30.29 -7.53
CA GLY A 43 -0.79 30.30 -6.06
C GLY A 43 -1.16 31.59 -5.31
N PHE A 44 -1.57 32.68 -5.96
CA PHE A 44 -1.81 33.99 -5.29
C PHE A 44 -3.27 34.45 -5.29
N ALA A 45 -4.22 33.56 -5.02
CA ALA A 45 -5.64 33.91 -4.99
C ALA A 45 -6.42 33.31 -3.82
N VAL A 46 -5.85 33.26 -2.61
CA VAL A 46 -6.65 33.06 -1.38
C VAL A 46 -6.05 33.88 -0.24
N GLY A 47 -6.77 34.90 0.23
CA GLY A 47 -6.55 35.48 1.56
C GLY A 47 -6.40 36.99 1.65
N ALA A 48 -7.38 37.77 1.16
CA ALA A 48 -7.43 39.20 1.48
C ALA A 48 -8.85 39.79 1.44
N VAL A 49 -9.80 39.28 2.24
CA VAL A 49 -10.98 40.07 2.64
C VAL A 49 -11.45 39.68 4.05
N THR A 50 -10.82 40.24 5.08
CA THR A 50 -11.48 40.47 6.38
C THR A 50 -11.17 41.89 6.84
N ARG A 51 -11.98 42.85 6.37
CA ARG A 51 -12.03 44.19 6.98
C ARG A 51 -12.80 44.07 8.29
N PRO A 52 -12.28 44.56 9.44
CA PRO A 52 -13.12 44.86 10.58
C PRO A 52 -13.94 46.10 10.26
N LYS A 53 -15.27 45.96 10.13
CA LYS A 53 -16.17 47.10 9.99
C LYS A 53 -16.37 47.73 11.37
N GLN A 54 -15.93 48.98 11.44
CA GLN A 54 -16.15 49.96 12.50
C GLN A 54 -17.66 50.14 12.76
N ALA A 55 -18.01 50.24 14.04
CA ALA A 55 -19.39 50.35 14.51
C ALA A 55 -20.03 51.69 14.12
N ALA A 56 -21.23 51.63 13.52
CA ALA A 56 -22.20 52.71 13.51
C ALA A 56 -23.61 52.09 13.47
N GLN A 57 -24.48 52.57 14.35
CA GLN A 57 -25.87 52.17 14.59
C GLN A 57 -26.73 53.45 14.49
N PRO A 58 -28.08 53.42 14.35
CA PRO A 58 -28.97 52.57 13.56
C PRO A 58 -29.87 53.41 12.60
N THR A 59 -30.47 52.80 11.58
CA THR A 59 -31.74 53.30 11.02
C THR A 59 -32.63 52.11 10.70
N ALA A 60 -33.85 52.16 11.24
CA ALA A 60 -34.84 51.10 11.21
C ALA A 60 -35.47 50.91 9.82
N ALA A 61 -35.53 49.66 9.34
CA ALA A 61 -36.40 49.17 8.27
C ALA A 61 -36.43 47.62 8.31
N PRO A 62 -37.43 46.95 7.71
CA PRO A 62 -38.14 45.83 8.30
C PRO A 62 -37.37 44.50 8.28
N THR A 63 -37.58 43.73 9.36
CA THR A 63 -37.06 42.38 9.57
C THR A 63 -37.55 41.43 8.48
N VAL A 64 -36.72 41.20 7.47
CA VAL A 64 -36.80 40.00 6.63
C VAL A 64 -35.84 39.00 7.24
N ASN A 65 -36.37 38.01 7.95
CA ASN A 65 -35.57 36.90 8.47
C ASN A 65 -34.90 36.19 7.28
N PRO A 66 -33.56 36.15 7.16
CA PRO A 66 -32.94 35.25 6.22
C PRO A 66 -33.17 33.84 6.73
N VAL A 67 -34.00 33.07 6.01
CA VAL A 67 -34.08 31.63 6.22
C VAL A 67 -32.70 31.07 5.89
N ALA A 68 -31.92 30.76 6.91
CA ALA A 68 -30.70 30.00 6.76
C ALA A 68 -31.10 28.65 6.16
N GLN A 69 -30.90 28.48 4.84
CA GLN A 69 -30.97 27.17 4.21
C GLN A 69 -29.84 26.34 4.80
N LYS A 70 -30.20 25.54 5.80
CA LYS A 70 -29.39 24.47 6.32
C LYS A 70 -29.24 23.48 5.18
N SER A 71 -28.15 23.60 4.42
CA SER A 71 -27.75 22.61 3.42
C SER A 71 -27.58 21.29 4.15
N GLN A 72 -28.59 20.42 4.02
CA GLN A 72 -28.59 19.08 4.57
C GLN A 72 -27.44 18.34 3.89
N PRO A 73 -26.49 17.74 4.64
CA PRO A 73 -25.45 16.92 4.05
C PRO A 73 -26.14 15.81 3.25
N THR A 74 -25.97 15.81 1.94
CA THR A 74 -26.37 14.68 1.10
C THR A 74 -25.45 13.54 1.49
N THR A 75 -25.95 12.60 2.30
CA THR A 75 -25.21 11.38 2.63
C THR A 75 -25.00 10.62 1.34
N ALA A 76 -23.74 10.47 0.91
CA ALA A 76 -23.41 9.65 -0.25
C ALA A 76 -23.98 8.23 -0.03
N PRO A 77 -24.49 7.55 -1.08
CA PRO A 77 -24.95 6.17 -0.97
C PRO A 77 -23.83 5.31 -0.41
N LYS A 78 -24.03 4.75 0.78
CA LYS A 78 -23.09 3.80 1.37
C LYS A 78 -23.34 2.45 0.73
N THR A 79 -22.34 1.92 0.01
CA THR A 79 -22.40 0.54 -0.50
C THR A 79 -22.54 -0.40 0.69
N GLU A 80 -23.55 -1.27 0.64
CA GLU A 80 -23.75 -2.26 1.68
C GLU A 80 -22.64 -3.32 1.61
N PRO A 81 -21.98 -3.66 2.73
CA PRO A 81 -20.97 -4.71 2.74
C PRO A 81 -21.56 -6.05 2.28
N GLN A 82 -20.82 -6.77 1.45
CA GLN A 82 -21.19 -8.12 0.97
C GLN A 82 -20.15 -9.17 1.38
N PRO A 83 -20.50 -10.47 1.37
CA PRO A 83 -19.56 -11.53 1.73
C PRO A 83 -18.30 -11.54 0.86
N LEU A 84 -17.14 -11.45 1.53
CA LEU A 84 -15.82 -11.53 0.89
C LEU A 84 -15.36 -12.98 0.70
N GLY A 85 -14.83 -13.28 -0.48
CA GLY A 85 -13.93 -14.40 -0.73
C GLY A 85 -12.51 -14.08 -0.24
N CYS A 86 -11.61 -15.07 -0.29
CA CYS A 86 -10.22 -14.83 0.08
C CYS A 86 -9.57 -13.90 -0.95
N PRO A 87 -8.91 -12.80 -0.53
CA PRO A 87 -8.31 -11.84 -1.45
C PRO A 87 -7.34 -12.52 -2.40
N ILE A 88 -7.30 -12.12 -3.65
CA ILE A 88 -6.36 -12.66 -4.63
C ILE A 88 -5.07 -11.86 -4.55
N ILE A 89 -3.93 -12.55 -4.54
CA ILE A 89 -2.61 -11.94 -4.48
C ILE A 89 -2.13 -11.73 -5.91
N ASP A 90 -2.04 -10.46 -6.31
CA ASP A 90 -1.65 -10.05 -7.67
C ASP A 90 -0.13 -10.03 -7.82
N GLN A 91 0.56 -9.59 -6.77
CA GLN A 91 2.02 -9.45 -6.74
C GLN A 91 2.53 -9.74 -5.34
N SER A 92 3.60 -10.52 -5.25
CA SER A 92 4.33 -10.76 -4.01
C SER A 92 5.78 -11.09 -4.30
N ASP A 93 6.69 -10.48 -3.56
CA ASP A 93 8.02 -11.04 -3.39
C ASP A 93 7.91 -12.27 -2.47
N ASN A 94 8.60 -13.36 -2.81
CA ASN A 94 8.58 -14.61 -2.03
C ASN A 94 9.85 -14.80 -1.18
N VAL A 95 10.80 -13.87 -1.30
CA VAL A 95 12.08 -13.88 -0.59
C VAL A 95 12.41 -12.47 -0.12
N GLY A 96 12.85 -12.35 1.13
CA GLY A 96 13.27 -11.09 1.73
C GLY A 96 14.64 -11.15 2.37
N VAL A 97 15.22 -9.97 2.57
CA VAL A 97 16.49 -9.76 3.27
C VAL A 97 16.21 -8.90 4.49
N ALA A 98 16.63 -9.36 5.68
CA ALA A 98 16.42 -8.65 6.94
C ALA A 98 17.48 -7.54 7.12
N ASP A 99 17.48 -6.54 6.24
CA ASP A 99 18.43 -5.41 6.26
C ASP A 99 17.76 -4.08 6.63
N GLY A 100 16.43 -4.04 6.70
CA GLY A 100 15.65 -2.83 6.92
C GLY A 100 15.62 -1.85 5.75
N THR A 101 16.31 -2.14 4.64
CA THR A 101 16.54 -1.23 3.52
C THR A 101 16.05 -1.75 2.17
N THR A 102 16.09 -3.06 1.95
CA THR A 102 15.55 -3.67 0.73
C THR A 102 14.03 -3.55 0.73
N ILE A 103 13.50 -2.84 -0.27
CA ILE A 103 12.06 -2.62 -0.40
C ILE A 103 11.45 -3.76 -1.20
N HIS A 104 10.43 -4.36 -0.61
CA HIS A 104 9.56 -5.37 -1.16
C HIS A 104 8.19 -4.81 -1.49
N THR A 105 7.49 -5.48 -2.40
CA THR A 105 6.13 -5.11 -2.82
C THR A 105 5.15 -6.25 -2.63
N PHE A 106 3.92 -5.90 -2.27
CA PHE A 106 2.81 -6.84 -2.13
C PHE A 106 1.52 -6.17 -2.63
N GLN A 107 0.73 -6.88 -3.41
CA GLN A 107 -0.52 -6.38 -3.96
C GLN A 107 -1.62 -7.43 -3.91
N ILE A 108 -2.83 -6.99 -3.58
CA ILE A 108 -4.04 -7.81 -3.63
C ILE A 108 -5.20 -7.07 -4.27
N HIS A 109 -6.24 -7.84 -4.58
CA HIS A 109 -7.59 -7.35 -4.75
C HIS A 109 -8.61 -8.17 -3.97
N ALA A 110 -9.63 -7.49 -3.45
CA ALA A 110 -10.78 -8.11 -2.80
C ALA A 110 -11.72 -8.74 -3.85
N VAL A 111 -12.26 -9.92 -3.51
CA VAL A 111 -13.20 -10.66 -4.36
C VAL A 111 -14.42 -11.10 -3.57
N ASP A 112 -15.53 -11.35 -4.26
CA ASP A 112 -16.73 -11.94 -3.68
C ASP A 112 -16.56 -13.44 -3.40
N LYS A 113 -17.57 -14.04 -2.75
CA LYS A 113 -17.57 -15.45 -2.39
C LYS A 113 -17.95 -16.40 -3.54
N SER A 114 -18.03 -15.93 -4.79
CA SER A 114 -18.51 -16.75 -5.92
C SER A 114 -17.51 -17.81 -6.40
N GLY A 115 -16.23 -17.66 -6.06
CA GLY A 115 -15.14 -18.50 -6.56
C GLY A 115 -14.45 -19.37 -5.51
N LYS A 116 -13.29 -19.91 -5.91
CA LYS A 116 -12.39 -20.67 -5.03
C LYS A 116 -11.47 -19.70 -4.29
N CYS A 117 -11.37 -19.87 -2.98
CA CYS A 117 -10.49 -19.09 -2.10
C CYS A 117 -9.10 -18.87 -2.72
N ALA A 118 -8.68 -17.61 -2.82
CA ALA A 118 -7.35 -17.17 -3.29
C ALA A 118 -7.02 -17.57 -4.75
N GLN A 119 -8.01 -18.05 -5.52
CA GLN A 119 -7.83 -18.49 -6.90
C GLN A 119 -8.82 -17.82 -7.86
N SER A 120 -10.06 -17.61 -7.42
CA SER A 120 -11.09 -17.00 -8.24
C SER A 120 -12.19 -16.34 -7.41
N GLY A 121 -12.95 -15.49 -8.06
CA GLY A 121 -14.06 -14.71 -7.51
C GLY A 121 -14.27 -13.49 -8.39
N LYS A 122 -15.38 -12.78 -8.23
CA LYS A 122 -15.57 -11.50 -8.92
C LYS A 122 -14.90 -10.40 -8.11
N ALA A 123 -14.09 -9.57 -8.75
CA ALA A 123 -13.49 -8.40 -8.11
C ALA A 123 -14.57 -7.49 -7.52
N ILE A 124 -14.29 -6.97 -6.32
CA ILE A 124 -15.17 -6.06 -5.61
C ILE A 124 -14.63 -4.65 -5.79
N GLU A 125 -15.33 -3.87 -6.60
CA GLU A 125 -15.02 -2.45 -6.80
C GLU A 125 -15.90 -1.60 -5.90
N ALA A 126 -15.51 -1.50 -4.63
CA ALA A 126 -16.25 -0.70 -3.66
C ALA A 126 -15.35 -0.15 -2.54
N PRO A 127 -15.68 1.04 -2.01
CA PRO A 127 -14.96 1.60 -0.87
C PRO A 127 -15.33 0.90 0.45
N GLY A 128 -14.56 1.18 1.49
CA GLY A 128 -14.84 0.72 2.86
C GLY A 128 -14.24 -0.64 3.22
N ILE A 129 -13.40 -1.19 2.34
CA ILE A 129 -12.63 -2.41 2.63
C ILE A 129 -11.33 -1.98 3.32
N THR A 130 -11.06 -2.57 4.49
CA THR A 130 -9.80 -2.46 5.21
C THR A 130 -8.91 -3.65 4.82
N CYS A 131 -7.67 -3.36 4.46
CA CYS A 131 -6.65 -4.30 4.08
C CYS A 131 -5.57 -4.36 5.19
N LYS A 132 -5.13 -5.56 5.59
CA LYS A 132 -3.99 -5.73 6.52
C LYS A 132 -3.00 -6.75 6.00
N LEU A 133 -1.70 -6.43 6.03
CA LEU A 133 -0.59 -7.32 5.69
C LEU A 133 0.29 -7.55 6.93
N TRP A 134 0.70 -8.79 7.18
CA TRP A 134 1.67 -9.07 8.24
C TRP A 134 2.50 -10.32 7.94
N LEU A 135 3.60 -10.47 8.67
CA LEU A 135 4.45 -11.65 8.63
C LEU A 135 4.09 -12.61 9.75
N SER A 136 4.02 -13.89 9.45
CA SER A 136 3.74 -14.95 10.40
C SER A 136 4.76 -16.08 10.25
N LYS A 137 5.16 -16.75 11.34
CA LYS A 137 6.11 -17.88 11.24
C LYS A 137 5.49 -19.05 10.48
N SER A 138 6.27 -19.80 9.71
CA SER A 138 5.80 -21.04 9.08
C SER A 138 5.71 -22.19 10.10
N THR A 139 4.72 -22.12 10.98
CA THR A 139 4.37 -23.18 11.94
C THR A 139 2.88 -23.45 11.84
N ASP A 140 2.43 -24.67 12.16
CA ASP A 140 0.99 -25.00 12.12
C ASP A 140 0.15 -24.09 13.03
N ASP A 141 0.73 -23.60 14.13
CA ASP A 141 0.04 -22.72 15.06
C ASP A 141 -0.16 -21.29 14.52
N ALA A 142 0.64 -20.87 13.54
CA ALA A 142 0.43 -19.61 12.84
C ALA A 142 -0.84 -19.62 11.99
N LEU A 143 -1.11 -20.73 11.28
CA LEU A 143 -2.33 -20.91 10.50
C LEU A 143 -3.57 -21.16 11.40
N LYS A 144 -3.38 -21.71 12.61
CA LYS A 144 -4.44 -21.74 13.63
C LYS A 144 -4.71 -20.35 14.23
N GLY A 145 -3.70 -19.50 14.31
CA GLY A 145 -3.80 -18.11 14.77
C GLY A 145 -4.63 -17.22 13.85
N THR A 146 -4.53 -17.43 12.53
CA THR A 146 -5.37 -16.74 11.54
C THR A 146 -6.85 -17.13 11.67
N ALA A 147 -7.16 -18.37 12.07
CA ALA A 147 -8.52 -18.80 12.39
C ALA A 147 -9.13 -18.08 13.60
N ALA A 148 -8.32 -17.46 14.48
CA ALA A 148 -8.80 -16.66 15.60
C ALA A 148 -9.21 -15.23 15.20
N VAL A 149 -8.72 -14.72 14.05
CA VAL A 149 -9.20 -13.45 13.47
C VAL A 149 -10.70 -13.55 13.18
N GLY A 150 -11.11 -14.72 12.68
CA GLY A 150 -12.23 -15.52 13.16
C GLY A 150 -13.39 -14.80 13.84
N THR A 151 -13.14 -14.46 15.10
CA THR A 151 -14.17 -14.24 16.11
C THR A 151 -14.21 -12.79 16.61
N ASN A 152 -13.23 -11.95 16.23
CA ASN A 152 -13.19 -10.56 16.72
C ASN A 152 -12.53 -9.62 15.71
N ILE A 153 -13.34 -9.10 14.80
CA ILE A 153 -12.90 -8.19 13.74
C ILE A 153 -12.42 -6.83 14.30
N LYS A 154 -12.83 -6.45 15.52
CA LYS A 154 -12.28 -5.27 16.21
C LYS A 154 -10.80 -5.44 16.59
N ALA A 155 -10.26 -6.64 16.47
CA ALA A 155 -8.85 -6.94 16.72
C ALA A 155 -7.95 -6.70 15.49
N ILE A 156 -8.47 -6.32 14.31
CA ILE A 156 -7.63 -6.04 13.14
C ILE A 156 -6.49 -5.05 13.44
N PRO A 157 -6.71 -3.95 14.20
CA PRO A 157 -5.63 -3.02 14.54
C PRO A 157 -4.59 -3.59 15.51
N GLN A 158 -4.92 -4.67 16.22
CA GLN A 158 -4.02 -5.30 17.19
C GLN A 158 -3.16 -6.37 16.50
N PRO A 159 -2.00 -6.72 17.08
CA PRO A 159 -1.22 -7.87 16.63
C PRO A 159 -2.08 -9.13 16.60
N ILE A 160 -2.02 -9.87 15.49
CA ILE A 160 -2.74 -11.13 15.34
C ILE A 160 -1.91 -12.25 15.98
N LYS A 161 -2.55 -13.24 16.61
CA LYS A 161 -1.82 -14.38 17.17
C LYS A 161 -0.98 -15.06 16.09
N GLY A 162 0.33 -15.18 16.34
CA GLY A 162 1.30 -15.75 15.39
C GLY A 162 2.00 -14.72 14.51
N GLU A 163 1.55 -13.47 14.53
CA GLU A 163 2.25 -12.34 13.92
C GLU A 163 3.63 -12.15 14.55
N VAL A 164 4.62 -11.93 13.70
CA VAL A 164 5.96 -11.52 14.12
C VAL A 164 5.95 -10.00 14.20
N GLU A 165 5.61 -9.48 15.37
CA GLU A 165 5.47 -8.04 15.60
C GLU A 165 6.71 -7.26 15.17
N ASN A 166 6.49 -6.11 14.52
CA ASN A 166 7.52 -5.18 14.06
C ASN A 166 8.58 -5.81 13.12
N SER A 167 8.24 -6.94 12.46
CA SER A 167 9.12 -7.57 11.47
C SER A 167 9.04 -6.95 10.09
N LEU A 168 7.93 -6.29 9.76
CA LEU A 168 7.77 -5.51 8.54
C LEU A 168 7.80 -4.03 8.87
N THR A 169 8.62 -3.28 8.13
CA THR A 169 8.68 -1.81 8.22
C THR A 169 8.09 -1.23 6.95
N PHE A 170 7.01 -0.45 7.09
CA PHE A 170 6.30 0.11 5.94
C PHE A 170 6.89 1.46 5.55
N THR A 171 7.03 1.69 4.24
CA THR A 171 7.81 2.82 3.70
C THR A 171 7.16 4.19 3.90
N ASP A 172 5.84 4.26 4.01
CA ASP A 172 5.11 5.51 4.24
C ASP A 172 3.77 5.24 4.95
N SER A 173 3.08 6.33 5.32
CA SER A 173 1.78 6.25 6.00
C SER A 173 0.62 5.85 5.10
N GLN A 174 0.80 5.85 3.78
CA GLN A 174 -0.21 5.40 2.82
C GLN A 174 -0.18 3.87 2.72
N HIS A 175 0.99 3.26 2.91
CA HIS A 175 1.22 1.82 2.83
C HIS A 175 1.36 1.17 4.21
N SER A 176 0.64 1.64 5.24
CA SER A 176 0.74 1.10 6.60
C SER A 176 0.29 -0.36 6.67
N GLN A 177 0.70 -1.05 7.74
CA GLN A 177 0.36 -2.45 7.99
C GLN A 177 -1.13 -2.74 7.80
N THR A 178 -1.95 -1.90 8.43
CA THR A 178 -3.40 -1.84 8.22
C THR A 178 -3.70 -0.55 7.49
N GLN A 179 -4.45 -0.62 6.39
CA GLN A 179 -4.81 0.51 5.54
C GLN A 179 -6.20 0.30 4.94
N MET A 180 -6.83 1.36 4.42
CA MET A 180 -7.99 1.17 3.56
C MET A 180 -7.51 0.66 2.20
N CYS A 181 -8.19 -0.33 1.64
CA CYS A 181 -8.05 -0.65 0.23
C CYS A 181 -8.59 0.54 -0.61
N ASP A 182 -8.15 0.66 -1.86
CA ASP A 182 -8.66 1.70 -2.76
C ASP A 182 -10.15 1.50 -3.10
N ASP A 183 -10.75 2.44 -3.84
CA ASP A 183 -12.15 2.37 -4.26
C ASP A 183 -12.46 1.19 -5.20
N LYS A 184 -11.44 0.46 -5.65
CA LYS A 184 -11.52 -0.76 -6.46
C LYS A 184 -11.24 -2.03 -5.66
N GLY A 185 -11.14 -1.92 -4.33
CA GLY A 185 -10.86 -3.04 -3.44
C GLY A 185 -9.42 -3.54 -3.51
N HIS A 186 -8.47 -2.73 -3.99
CA HIS A 186 -7.06 -3.11 -4.06
C HIS A 186 -6.28 -2.70 -2.81
N GLY A 187 -5.43 -3.60 -2.34
CA GLY A 187 -4.42 -3.30 -1.33
C GLY A 187 -3.04 -3.34 -1.95
N PHE A 188 -2.19 -2.37 -1.62
CA PHE A 188 -0.80 -2.33 -2.08
C PHE A 188 0.12 -1.96 -0.92
N TRP A 189 1.25 -2.64 -0.78
CA TRP A 189 2.24 -2.36 0.25
C TRP A 189 3.64 -2.27 -0.32
N LYS A 190 4.41 -1.37 0.27
CA LYS A 190 5.86 -1.28 0.14
C LYS A 190 6.47 -1.38 1.52
N PHE A 191 7.27 -2.42 1.75
CA PHE A 191 7.83 -2.71 3.07
C PHE A 191 9.27 -3.20 2.98
N SER A 192 10.05 -3.00 4.03
CA SER A 192 11.31 -3.72 4.26
C SER A 192 11.16 -4.71 5.40
N VAL A 193 12.05 -5.69 5.46
CA VAL A 193 12.09 -6.65 6.58
C VAL A 193 13.05 -6.11 7.64
N SER A 194 12.57 -6.02 8.88
CA SER A 194 13.34 -5.50 10.02
C SER A 194 14.67 -6.25 10.19
N PRO A 195 15.78 -5.55 10.50
CA PRO A 195 17.08 -6.19 10.77
C PRO A 195 17.08 -7.17 11.94
N THR A 196 16.07 -7.09 12.83
CA THR A 196 15.93 -8.00 13.96
C THR A 196 15.14 -9.26 13.63
N ALA A 197 14.58 -9.37 12.41
CA ALA A 197 13.89 -10.57 11.97
C ALA A 197 14.90 -11.71 11.74
N LYS A 198 14.58 -12.90 12.26
CA LYS A 198 15.45 -14.07 12.09
C LYS A 198 15.27 -14.67 10.70
N SER A 199 16.34 -15.21 10.12
CA SER A 199 16.24 -16.01 8.90
C SER A 199 15.33 -17.23 9.10
N GLY A 200 14.59 -17.63 8.07
CA GLY A 200 13.72 -18.80 8.12
C GLY A 200 12.53 -18.71 7.15
N ASP A 201 11.62 -19.67 7.30
CA ASP A 201 10.40 -19.75 6.51
C ASP A 201 9.22 -19.09 7.24
N TYR A 202 8.52 -18.24 6.52
CA TYR A 202 7.40 -17.43 6.99
C TYR A 202 6.24 -17.49 5.99
N TRP A 203 5.12 -16.90 6.40
CA TRP A 203 3.98 -16.59 5.56
C TRP A 203 3.79 -15.08 5.55
N LEU A 204 3.66 -14.49 4.36
CA LEU A 204 3.00 -13.20 4.23
C LEU A 204 1.50 -13.47 4.21
N VAL A 205 0.82 -12.96 5.23
CA VAL A 205 -0.62 -13.14 5.40
C VAL A 205 -1.29 -11.81 5.15
N VAL A 206 -2.37 -11.84 4.37
CA VAL A 206 -3.16 -10.68 4.03
C VAL A 206 -4.61 -10.90 4.37
N LEU A 207 -5.26 -9.88 4.90
CA LEU A 207 -6.67 -9.85 5.26
C LEU A 207 -7.36 -8.72 4.51
N ALA A 208 -8.55 -9.00 4.02
CA ALA A 208 -9.53 -8.00 3.59
C ALA A 208 -10.73 -8.08 4.52
N ASP A 209 -11.17 -6.95 5.07
CA ASP A 209 -12.34 -6.81 5.91
C ASP A 209 -13.23 -5.69 5.40
N TRP A 210 -14.53 -5.95 5.26
CA TRP A 210 -15.49 -4.95 4.85
C TRP A 210 -16.34 -4.52 6.04
N ASP A 211 -16.06 -3.30 6.53
CA ASP A 211 -16.83 -2.63 7.58
C ASP A 211 -16.96 -3.44 8.88
N GLY A 212 -16.04 -4.34 9.15
CA GLY A 212 -16.08 -5.20 10.32
C GLY A 212 -17.13 -6.32 10.25
N LYS A 213 -17.73 -6.60 9.09
CA LYS A 213 -18.83 -7.57 8.92
C LYS A 213 -18.40 -8.84 8.21
N PHE A 214 -17.69 -8.67 7.10
CA PHE A 214 -17.23 -9.77 6.26
C PHE A 214 -15.74 -9.62 6.07
N TYR A 215 -14.99 -10.63 6.45
CA TYR A 215 -13.56 -10.66 6.22
C TYR A 215 -13.16 -12.01 5.63
N ASN A 216 -12.00 -12.00 4.99
CA ASN A 216 -11.33 -13.21 4.58
C ASN A 216 -9.83 -12.96 4.46
N LEU A 217 -9.06 -14.03 4.34
CA LEU A 217 -7.61 -13.95 4.35
C LEU A 217 -6.99 -14.90 3.33
N SER A 218 -5.81 -14.51 2.86
CA SER A 218 -4.95 -15.30 1.98
C SER A 218 -3.51 -15.24 2.49
N TRP A 219 -2.68 -16.16 2.03
CA TRP A 219 -1.28 -16.18 2.41
C TRP A 219 -0.40 -16.77 1.31
N VAL A 220 0.86 -16.35 1.30
CA VAL A 220 1.90 -16.90 0.41
C VAL A 220 3.18 -17.18 1.17
N PRO A 221 3.97 -18.20 0.76
CA PRO A 221 5.24 -18.49 1.40
C PRO A 221 6.21 -17.32 1.24
N PHE A 222 6.94 -17.00 2.30
CA PHE A 222 7.95 -15.96 2.28
C PHE A 222 9.19 -16.41 3.05
N LYS A 223 10.36 -16.36 2.41
CA LYS A 223 11.63 -16.78 3.02
C LYS A 223 12.48 -15.58 3.37
N ILE A 224 12.89 -15.47 4.64
CA ILE A 224 13.88 -14.47 5.06
C ILE A 224 15.26 -15.13 5.01
N ASN A 225 16.14 -14.61 4.16
CA ASN A 225 17.53 -15.05 4.10
C ASN A 225 18.36 -14.43 5.22
N ALA A 226 19.43 -15.11 5.61
CA ALA A 226 20.44 -14.52 6.48
C ALA A 226 21.17 -13.40 5.71
N ASN A 227 21.47 -12.30 6.41
CA ASN A 227 22.41 -11.29 5.93
C ASN A 227 23.83 -11.85 5.85
#